data_AF-A0A8J6T9L1-F1
#
_entry.id   AF-A0A8J6T9L1-F1
#
_cell.length_a   1.000
_cell.length_b   1.000
_cell.length_c   1.000
_cell.angle_alpha   90.00
_cell.angle_beta   90.00
_cell.angle_gamma   90.00
#
_symmetry.space_group_name_H-M   'P 1'
#
loop_
_entity.id
_entity.type
_entity.pdbx_description
1 polymer ?
#
loop_
_entity_poly.entity_id
_entity_poly.type
_entity_poly.pdbx_seq_one_letter_code
_entity_poly.pdbx_strand_id
1 'polypeptide(L)'
;RTSVPGVYGAGDAVTGPSTVVESMASGRALARSVHLELSGEEGPMETSRPEERDFSEIPSDIPSVARPTMPERQPSVRKMNFSEVALGLSESQVIFEAERCLQCGICSECLLCTDTCSTLGAINHLEQPENSVEHAGVVIIADPEAAPAVKGEDVIRAYGPKAAKPDVYAMIIRGFAAAANAMVLLGGASERPRGRGVSFLPPDPELSPEIRIGVFVCRCNDAFGWHDEMDQYVEGLTQKEEIVHAEIMPSACVPEGTAAMLKAIREKGITRVVLASCVCCPLDFVCSACTDQRSRLKDALFHGTGISRAMVETCNLRGEALRYLMEDSATALDRFTGLITRSVNRAKSLRPLPAPVRTYNFATAVIGESESAVNSAQTLASAGLEVFMFGNEGRPLTKKLSHTNIHCFEGSEVTGMSGTLGDFQIFVKTEGLSQVIQVGAIILGEKARGQIPYISQKGLPSSILTSSIQKRGTPGTPFIYPGATSIAGLFKAYPPGIHVSKRRAGAAAAALAAAIMPRGPRQSKGFTVVVDKDLCRGCGRCIEICPYQAVTLQENRMGGWYAMVDEALCKGCGNCISVCPSNAADSPYRDQKYLEQLLGAVLVETG
;
A
#
# COMPACT_ATOMS: atom_id res chain seq x y z
N ARG A 1 -27.82 27.90 -8.88
CA ARG A 1 -28.45 28.14 -10.20
C ARG A 1 -27.39 28.73 -11.13
N THR A 2 -27.31 28.30 -12.39
CA THR A 2 -26.36 28.90 -13.35
C THR A 2 -26.97 30.13 -14.03
N SER A 3 -26.23 30.80 -14.91
CA SER A 3 -26.75 31.88 -15.76
C SER A 3 -27.68 31.39 -16.86
N VAL A 4 -27.77 30.07 -17.11
CA VAL A 4 -28.67 29.48 -18.10
C VAL A 4 -29.96 29.04 -17.40
N PRO A 5 -31.16 29.49 -17.86
CA PRO A 5 -32.44 29.08 -17.28
C PRO A 5 -32.61 27.56 -17.29
N GLY A 6 -33.12 26.99 -16.19
CA GLY A 6 -33.31 25.55 -16.03
C GLY A 6 -32.03 24.73 -15.84
N VAL A 7 -30.85 25.36 -15.84
CA VAL A 7 -29.56 24.67 -15.65
C VAL A 7 -28.99 24.98 -14.27
N TYR A 8 -28.67 23.91 -13.55
CA TYR A 8 -28.18 23.93 -12.18
C TYR A 8 -26.84 23.21 -12.10
N GLY A 9 -25.97 23.66 -11.20
CA GLY A 9 -24.67 23.04 -10.96
C GLY A 9 -24.47 22.79 -9.47
N ALA A 10 -23.80 21.69 -9.14
CA ALA A 10 -23.46 21.28 -7.77
C ALA A 10 -22.06 20.66 -7.73
N GLY A 11 -21.54 20.51 -6.52
CA GLY A 11 -20.24 19.90 -6.24
C GLY A 11 -19.08 20.65 -6.87
N ASP A 12 -18.00 19.91 -7.15
CA ASP A 12 -16.69 20.46 -7.51
C ASP A 12 -16.71 21.33 -8.79
N ALA A 13 -17.68 21.12 -9.67
CA ALA A 13 -17.87 21.91 -10.88
C ALA A 13 -18.30 23.37 -10.58
N VAL A 14 -18.86 23.63 -9.39
CA VAL A 14 -19.32 24.95 -8.96
C VAL A 14 -18.48 25.51 -7.83
N THR A 15 -18.14 24.69 -6.83
CA THR A 15 -17.43 25.15 -5.62
C THR A 15 -15.91 24.99 -5.70
N GLY A 16 -15.40 24.29 -6.72
CA GLY A 16 -14.03 23.77 -6.73
C GLY A 16 -13.89 22.51 -5.86
N PRO A 17 -12.69 21.89 -5.81
CA PRO A 17 -12.48 20.61 -5.14
C PRO A 17 -12.89 20.66 -3.66
N SER A 18 -13.79 19.77 -3.25
CA SER A 18 -14.20 19.58 -1.85
C SER A 18 -14.11 18.11 -1.42
N THR A 19 -14.51 17.80 -0.18
CA THR A 19 -14.66 16.41 0.25
C THR A 19 -15.84 15.75 -0.48
N VAL A 20 -15.81 14.42 -0.67
CA VAL A 20 -16.91 13.68 -1.29
C VAL A 20 -18.23 13.93 -0.55
N VAL A 21 -18.18 14.06 0.78
CA VAL A 21 -19.34 14.33 1.62
C VAL A 21 -19.95 15.70 1.31
N GLU A 22 -19.14 16.75 1.18
CA GLU A 22 -19.60 18.09 0.80
C GLU A 22 -20.14 18.13 -0.62
N SER A 23 -19.50 17.44 -1.57
CA SER A 23 -19.98 17.35 -2.95
C SER A 23 -21.35 16.64 -3.01
N MET A 24 -21.54 15.58 -2.22
CA MET A 24 -22.83 14.89 -2.08
C MET A 24 -23.88 15.78 -1.40
N ALA A 25 -23.53 16.51 -0.34
CA ALA A 25 -24.44 17.44 0.34
C ALA A 25 -24.88 18.56 -0.62
N SER A 26 -23.96 19.14 -1.38
CA SER A 26 -24.23 20.13 -2.42
C SER A 26 -25.19 19.59 -3.49
N GLY A 27 -25.00 18.35 -3.94
CA GLY A 27 -25.90 17.68 -4.88
C GLY A 27 -27.32 17.50 -4.33
N ARG A 28 -27.45 17.08 -3.06
CA ARG A 28 -28.74 16.91 -2.38
C ARG A 28 -29.48 18.24 -2.21
N ALA A 29 -28.78 19.29 -1.78
CA ALA A 29 -29.34 20.62 -1.64
C ALA A 29 -29.83 21.17 -2.99
N LEU A 30 -29.05 20.96 -4.06
CA LEU A 30 -29.44 21.35 -5.41
C LEU A 30 -30.69 20.60 -5.88
N ALA A 31 -30.71 19.28 -5.74
CA ALA A 31 -31.85 18.45 -6.15
C ALA A 31 -33.14 18.89 -5.45
N ARG A 32 -33.07 19.23 -4.15
CA ARG A 32 -34.20 19.78 -3.40
C ARG A 32 -34.61 21.16 -3.90
N SER A 33 -33.67 22.06 -4.19
CA SER A 33 -33.98 23.38 -4.76
C SER A 33 -34.67 23.26 -6.12
N VAL A 34 -34.24 22.32 -6.97
CA VAL A 34 -34.88 22.04 -8.25
C VAL A 34 -36.29 21.48 -8.03
N HIS A 35 -36.44 20.55 -7.11
CA HIS A 35 -37.74 19.96 -6.79
C HIS A 35 -38.75 21.00 -6.31
N LEU A 36 -38.40 21.83 -5.32
CA LEU A 36 -39.28 22.89 -4.79
C LEU A 36 -39.67 23.90 -5.87
N GLU A 37 -38.73 24.26 -6.76
CA GLU A 37 -39.01 25.16 -7.87
C GLU A 37 -39.97 24.55 -8.89
N LEU A 38 -39.88 23.23 -9.14
CA LEU A 38 -40.75 22.52 -10.08
C LEU A 38 -42.12 22.16 -9.48
N SER A 39 -42.17 21.83 -8.18
CA SER A 39 -43.40 21.43 -7.49
C SER A 39 -44.22 22.62 -6.98
N GLY A 40 -43.59 23.79 -6.79
CA GLY A 40 -44.23 24.96 -6.18
C GLY A 40 -44.42 24.83 -4.66
N GLU A 41 -43.84 23.80 -4.04
CA GLU A 41 -43.89 23.57 -2.60
C GLU A 41 -42.88 24.47 -1.86
N GLU A 42 -43.23 24.91 -0.64
CA GLU A 42 -42.29 25.58 0.26
C GLU A 42 -41.71 24.57 1.27
N GLY A 43 -40.39 24.60 1.48
CA GLY A 43 -39.74 23.71 2.44
C GLY A 43 -38.32 24.14 2.82
N PRO A 44 -37.78 23.65 3.95
CA PRO A 44 -36.45 24.02 4.42
C PRO A 44 -35.34 23.52 3.48
N MET A 45 -34.34 24.37 3.24
CA MET A 45 -33.16 24.06 2.41
C MET A 45 -32.13 23.16 3.11
N GLU A 46 -32.12 23.12 4.44
CA GLU A 46 -31.24 22.23 5.20
C GLU A 46 -31.82 20.81 5.24
N THR A 47 -30.99 19.83 4.88
CA THR A 47 -31.30 18.42 5.10
C THR A 47 -30.56 17.94 6.35
N SER A 48 -31.26 17.73 7.45
CA SER A 48 -30.79 16.83 8.50
C SER A 48 -31.04 15.39 8.06
N ARG A 49 -30.22 14.45 8.56
CA ARG A 49 -30.60 13.04 8.53
C ARG A 49 -31.85 12.92 9.41
N PRO A 50 -33.00 12.43 8.89
CA PRO A 50 -34.16 12.20 9.75
C PRO A 50 -33.74 11.25 10.88
N GLU A 51 -33.98 11.65 12.14
CA GLU A 51 -33.58 10.84 13.29
C GLU A 51 -34.40 9.55 13.39
N GLU A 52 -35.65 9.57 12.90
CA GLU A 52 -36.53 8.42 12.78
C GLU A 52 -37.34 8.55 11.48
N ARG A 53 -37.50 7.45 10.75
CA ARG A 53 -38.59 7.30 9.78
C ARG A 53 -39.43 6.13 10.26
N ASP A 54 -40.73 6.36 10.44
CA ASP A 54 -41.73 5.30 10.45
C ASP A 54 -41.63 4.54 9.13
N PHE A 55 -40.98 3.39 9.14
CA PHE A 55 -41.05 2.46 8.02
C PHE A 55 -42.44 1.83 8.04
N SER A 56 -43.11 1.79 6.89
CA SER A 56 -44.27 0.93 6.75
C SER A 56 -43.82 -0.52 6.95
N GLU A 57 -44.49 -1.27 7.84
CA GLU A 57 -44.22 -2.70 8.02
C GLU A 57 -44.27 -3.39 6.66
N ILE A 58 -43.23 -4.18 6.35
CA ILE A 58 -43.17 -4.95 5.11
C ILE A 58 -44.10 -6.15 5.30
N PRO A 59 -45.16 -6.29 4.49
CA PRO A 59 -46.06 -7.43 4.62
C PRO A 59 -45.30 -8.74 4.38
N SER A 60 -45.52 -9.72 5.27
CA SER A 60 -44.86 -11.04 5.19
C SER A 60 -45.25 -11.85 3.94
N ASP A 61 -46.29 -11.43 3.22
CA ASP A 61 -46.84 -12.04 2.02
C ASP A 61 -46.43 -11.36 0.71
N ILE A 62 -45.43 -10.45 0.75
CA ILE A 62 -44.98 -9.77 -0.47
C ILE A 62 -44.39 -10.77 -1.49
N PRO A 63 -44.90 -10.82 -2.73
CA PRO A 63 -44.41 -11.78 -3.71
C PRO A 63 -43.00 -11.40 -4.17
N SER A 64 -42.13 -12.40 -4.33
CA SER A 64 -40.83 -12.23 -4.98
C SER A 64 -41.04 -11.96 -6.47
N VAL A 65 -40.64 -10.79 -6.93
CA VAL A 65 -40.72 -10.37 -8.35
C VAL A 65 -39.32 -10.20 -8.91
N ALA A 66 -39.06 -10.73 -10.11
CA ALA A 66 -37.78 -10.55 -10.78
C ALA A 66 -37.49 -9.05 -11.01
N ARG A 67 -36.20 -8.68 -10.94
CA ARG A 67 -35.80 -7.31 -11.32
C ARG A 67 -35.92 -7.14 -12.83
N PRO A 68 -36.38 -5.97 -13.34
CA PRO A 68 -36.36 -5.70 -14.76
C PRO A 68 -34.91 -5.69 -15.28
N THR A 69 -34.66 -6.40 -16.36
CA THR A 69 -33.34 -6.43 -17.02
C THR A 69 -33.14 -5.12 -17.78
N MET A 70 -31.98 -4.47 -17.60
CA MET A 70 -31.62 -3.26 -18.34
C MET A 70 -31.55 -3.58 -19.84
N PRO A 71 -32.38 -2.96 -20.70
CA PRO A 71 -32.29 -3.17 -22.13
C PRO A 71 -30.96 -2.62 -22.63
N GLU A 72 -30.20 -3.45 -23.37
CA GLU A 72 -28.93 -3.04 -23.94
C GLU A 72 -28.97 -3.06 -25.47
N ARG A 73 -28.19 -2.18 -26.10
CA ARG A 73 -27.98 -2.23 -27.56
C ARG A 73 -27.35 -3.55 -27.97
N GLN A 74 -27.66 -4.06 -29.17
CA GLN A 74 -27.00 -5.27 -29.68
C GLN A 74 -25.49 -5.05 -29.91
N PRO A 75 -24.60 -5.99 -29.55
CA PRO A 75 -23.15 -5.85 -29.72
C PRO A 75 -22.69 -5.47 -31.13
N SER A 76 -23.41 -5.94 -32.15
CA SER A 76 -23.16 -5.62 -33.57
C SER A 76 -23.28 -4.13 -33.88
N VAL A 77 -24.10 -3.40 -33.10
CA VAL A 77 -24.31 -1.94 -33.21
C VAL A 77 -23.32 -1.19 -32.32
N ARG A 78 -22.98 -1.73 -31.14
CA ARG A 78 -22.03 -1.12 -30.17
C ARG A 78 -20.65 -0.85 -30.79
N LYS A 79 -20.17 -1.74 -31.67
CA LYS A 79 -18.83 -1.61 -32.29
C LYS A 79 -18.72 -0.47 -33.31
N MET A 80 -19.85 0.09 -33.75
CA MET A 80 -19.89 1.05 -34.86
C MET A 80 -19.98 2.52 -34.41
N ASN A 81 -20.16 2.77 -33.10
CA ASN A 81 -20.29 4.13 -32.55
C ASN A 81 -20.03 4.15 -31.04
N PHE A 82 -20.03 5.35 -30.44
CA PHE A 82 -19.91 5.57 -28.99
C PHE A 82 -21.27 5.88 -28.33
N SER A 83 -22.39 5.47 -28.93
CA SER A 83 -23.70 5.68 -28.34
C SER A 83 -23.90 4.82 -27.10
N GLU A 84 -24.75 5.29 -26.19
CA GLU A 84 -24.98 4.64 -24.90
C GLU A 84 -25.49 3.20 -25.06
N VAL A 85 -24.86 2.28 -24.32
CA VAL A 85 -25.12 0.84 -24.41
C VAL A 85 -26.38 0.46 -23.64
N ALA A 86 -26.55 1.00 -22.43
CA ALA A 86 -27.77 0.86 -21.65
C ALA A 86 -28.82 1.83 -22.21
N LEU A 87 -29.96 1.31 -22.64
CA LEU A 87 -31.04 2.13 -23.19
C LEU A 87 -31.92 2.77 -22.11
N GLY A 88 -31.69 2.42 -20.84
CA GLY A 88 -32.54 2.80 -19.73
C GLY A 88 -33.80 1.94 -19.64
N LEU A 89 -34.47 2.03 -18.50
CA LEU A 89 -35.81 1.47 -18.30
C LEU A 89 -36.86 2.42 -18.89
N SER A 90 -37.99 1.90 -19.35
CA SER A 90 -39.13 2.76 -19.69
C SER A 90 -39.64 3.47 -18.44
N GLU A 91 -40.31 4.62 -18.63
CA GLU A 91 -40.94 5.36 -17.53
C GLU A 91 -41.82 4.46 -16.65
N SER A 92 -42.62 3.59 -17.27
CA SER A 92 -43.46 2.62 -16.55
C SER A 92 -42.65 1.61 -15.73
N GLN A 93 -41.51 1.13 -16.25
CA GLN A 93 -40.61 0.23 -15.51
C GLN A 93 -39.92 0.95 -14.35
N VAL A 94 -39.54 2.21 -14.54
CA VAL A 94 -38.95 3.05 -13.49
C VAL A 94 -39.96 3.29 -12.36
N ILE A 95 -41.20 3.67 -12.70
CA ILE A 95 -42.26 3.87 -11.71
C ILE A 95 -42.52 2.59 -10.93
N PHE A 96 -42.70 1.46 -11.63
CA PHE A 96 -42.93 0.16 -10.99
C PHE A 96 -41.77 -0.26 -10.05
N GLU A 97 -40.52 -0.06 -10.47
CA GLU A 97 -39.37 -0.41 -9.62
C GLU A 97 -39.19 0.58 -8.45
N ALA A 98 -39.56 1.86 -8.64
CA ALA A 98 -39.56 2.85 -7.57
C ALA A 98 -40.64 2.56 -6.51
N GLU A 99 -41.80 2.06 -6.91
CA GLU A 99 -42.87 1.61 -5.99
C GLU A 99 -42.45 0.40 -5.15
N ARG A 100 -41.53 -0.42 -5.65
CA ARG A 100 -40.92 -1.54 -4.89
C ARG A 100 -39.83 -1.09 -3.90
N CYS A 101 -39.44 0.18 -3.90
CA CYS A 101 -38.32 0.67 -3.11
C CYS A 101 -38.69 0.77 -1.62
N LEU A 102 -38.14 -0.12 -0.80
CA LEU A 102 -38.33 -0.17 0.66
C LEU A 102 -37.56 0.91 1.45
N GLN A 103 -37.25 2.06 0.83
CA GLN A 103 -36.42 3.13 1.39
C GLN A 103 -35.13 2.64 2.09
N CYS A 104 -34.11 2.28 1.30
CA CYS A 104 -32.78 1.94 1.82
C CYS A 104 -31.98 3.19 2.27
N GLY A 105 -32.46 3.91 3.27
CA GLY A 105 -31.70 4.96 3.94
C GLY A 105 -31.06 4.50 5.25
N ILE A 106 -31.72 3.55 5.92
CA ILE A 106 -31.37 2.94 7.21
C ILE A 106 -31.79 1.46 7.12
N CYS A 107 -31.17 0.59 7.93
CA CYS A 107 -31.56 -0.80 8.07
C CYS A 107 -33.09 -0.95 8.28
N SER A 108 -33.77 -1.75 7.46
CA SER A 108 -35.23 -2.00 7.55
C SER A 108 -35.57 -3.27 8.34
N GLU A 109 -34.60 -3.81 9.08
CA GLU A 109 -34.70 -5.06 9.85
C GLU A 109 -35.29 -6.25 9.08
N CYS A 110 -35.04 -6.34 7.77
CA CYS A 110 -35.49 -7.48 6.97
C CYS A 110 -34.75 -8.80 7.28
N LEU A 111 -33.76 -8.76 8.18
CA LEU A 111 -32.90 -9.86 8.64
C LEU A 111 -32.17 -10.68 7.56
N LEU A 112 -32.27 -10.29 6.29
CA LEU A 112 -31.63 -10.98 5.17
C LEU A 112 -30.10 -10.97 5.31
N CYS A 113 -29.54 -9.91 5.90
CA CYS A 113 -28.12 -9.82 6.24
C CYS A 113 -27.71 -10.83 7.32
N THR A 114 -28.55 -11.07 8.34
CA THR A 114 -28.34 -12.12 9.35
C THR A 114 -28.39 -13.51 8.73
N ASP A 115 -29.35 -13.76 7.84
CA ASP A 115 -29.48 -15.05 7.13
C ASP A 115 -28.27 -15.31 6.21
N THR A 116 -27.88 -14.30 5.42
CA THR A 116 -26.69 -14.35 4.55
C THR A 116 -25.40 -14.59 5.34
N CYS A 117 -25.28 -14.00 6.53
CA CYS A 117 -24.11 -14.15 7.39
C CYS A 117 -24.24 -15.26 8.45
N SER A 118 -25.28 -16.08 8.39
CA SER A 118 -25.65 -17.07 9.43
C SER A 118 -24.51 -18.02 9.78
N THR A 119 -23.75 -18.47 8.77
CA THR A 119 -22.61 -19.39 8.97
C THR A 119 -21.46 -18.76 9.78
N LEU A 120 -21.29 -17.44 9.71
CA LEU A 120 -20.24 -16.71 10.42
C LEU A 120 -20.73 -16.07 11.72
N GLY A 121 -22.04 -15.88 11.87
CA GLY A 121 -22.61 -15.06 12.93
C GLY A 121 -22.16 -13.60 12.88
N ALA A 122 -21.74 -13.10 11.70
CA ALA A 122 -21.07 -11.80 11.57
C ALA A 122 -22.00 -10.60 11.76
N ILE A 123 -23.32 -10.80 11.67
CA ILE A 123 -24.34 -9.76 11.85
C ILE A 123 -25.31 -10.27 12.90
N ASN A 124 -25.41 -9.55 14.01
CA ASN A 124 -26.37 -9.82 15.07
C ASN A 124 -27.17 -8.55 15.36
N HIS A 125 -28.42 -8.50 14.92
CA HIS A 125 -29.31 -7.37 15.18
C HIS A 125 -29.69 -7.22 16.67
N LEU A 126 -29.46 -8.26 17.47
CA LEU A 126 -29.68 -8.23 18.91
C LEU A 126 -28.43 -7.81 19.69
N GLU A 127 -27.32 -7.53 19.00
CA GLU A 127 -26.09 -7.04 19.62
C GLU A 127 -26.35 -5.70 20.30
N GLN A 128 -26.24 -5.71 21.63
CA GLN A 128 -26.43 -4.52 22.44
C GLN A 128 -25.15 -3.67 22.41
N PRO A 129 -25.26 -2.33 22.51
CA PRO A 129 -24.10 -1.49 22.66
C PRO A 129 -23.26 -1.95 23.85
N GLU A 130 -22.04 -2.40 23.58
CA GLU A 130 -21.09 -2.77 24.62
C GLU A 130 -20.10 -1.63 24.84
N ASN A 131 -19.90 -1.26 26.11
CA ASN A 131 -18.81 -0.38 26.47
C ASN A 131 -17.56 -1.23 26.68
N SER A 132 -16.65 -1.24 25.71
CA SER A 132 -15.32 -1.80 25.90
C SER A 132 -14.36 -0.73 26.45
N VAL A 133 -13.46 -1.15 27.32
CA VAL A 133 -12.38 -0.29 27.82
C VAL A 133 -11.08 -0.72 27.16
N GLU A 134 -10.59 0.12 26.24
CA GLU A 134 -9.31 -0.08 25.59
C GLU A 134 -8.23 0.76 26.27
N HIS A 135 -7.12 0.12 26.64
CA HIS A 135 -5.99 0.81 27.25
C HIS A 135 -4.98 1.22 26.17
N ALA A 136 -4.91 2.52 25.87
CA ALA A 136 -3.93 3.08 24.94
C ALA A 136 -2.91 3.96 25.68
N GLY A 137 -1.63 3.85 25.33
CA GLY A 137 -0.58 4.70 25.90
C GLY A 137 -0.56 6.13 25.34
N VAL A 138 -1.09 6.35 24.13
CA VAL A 138 -1.25 7.67 23.49
C VAL A 138 -2.51 7.63 22.62
N VAL A 139 -3.28 8.73 22.64
CA VAL A 139 -4.49 8.90 21.82
C VAL A 139 -4.25 9.99 20.78
N ILE A 140 -4.45 9.67 19.50
CA ILE A 140 -4.39 10.66 18.41
C ILE A 140 -5.82 10.97 17.94
N ILE A 141 -6.25 12.21 18.13
CA ILE A 141 -7.53 12.71 17.65
C ILE A 141 -7.29 13.37 16.29
N ALA A 142 -7.77 12.70 15.24
CA ALA A 142 -7.70 13.21 13.86
C ALA A 142 -8.90 14.08 13.50
N ASP A 143 -10.05 13.82 14.11
CA ASP A 143 -11.31 14.52 13.86
C ASP A 143 -11.60 15.55 14.97
N PRO A 144 -11.68 16.86 14.65
CA PRO A 144 -12.05 17.88 15.62
C PRO A 144 -13.47 17.75 16.17
N GLU A 145 -14.39 17.05 15.49
CA GLU A 145 -15.78 16.87 15.93
C GLU A 145 -15.90 15.72 16.93
N ALA A 146 -15.10 14.67 16.77
CA ALA A 146 -14.98 13.56 17.72
C ALA A 146 -14.05 13.86 18.91
N ALA A 147 -13.62 15.11 19.06
CA ALA A 147 -12.62 15.51 20.05
C ALA A 147 -13.20 15.57 21.47
N PRO A 148 -12.83 14.64 22.39
CA PRO A 148 -13.23 14.78 23.78
C PRO A 148 -12.60 16.03 24.42
N ALA A 149 -13.25 16.52 25.48
CA ALA A 149 -12.79 17.65 26.29
C ALA A 149 -11.52 17.36 27.11
N VAL A 150 -10.97 16.15 27.00
CA VAL A 150 -9.79 15.69 27.73
C VAL A 150 -8.55 16.48 27.30
N LYS A 151 -7.74 16.84 28.29
CA LYS A 151 -6.43 17.49 28.15
C LYS A 151 -5.38 16.55 28.74
N GLY A 152 -4.28 16.37 28.01
CA GLY A 152 -3.17 15.53 28.40
C GLY A 152 -2.06 15.65 27.37
N GLU A 153 -0.81 15.42 27.76
CA GLU A 153 0.31 15.40 26.82
C GLU A 153 0.28 14.17 25.89
N ASP A 154 -0.33 13.09 26.38
CA ASP A 154 -0.68 11.83 25.72
C ASP A 154 -1.91 11.91 24.80
N VAL A 155 -2.59 13.06 24.76
CA VAL A 155 -3.72 13.32 23.84
C VAL A 155 -3.29 14.29 22.75
N ILE A 156 -2.99 13.75 21.57
CA ILE A 156 -2.44 14.50 20.43
C ILE A 156 -3.54 14.86 19.44
N ARG A 157 -3.61 16.13 19.06
CA ARG A 157 -4.59 16.63 18.07
C ARG A 157 -3.90 16.85 16.72
N ALA A 158 -4.28 16.05 15.72
CA ALA A 158 -3.65 16.07 14.40
C ALA A 158 -4.27 17.09 13.42
N TYR A 159 -5.25 17.88 13.87
CA TYR A 159 -6.02 18.79 13.01
C TYR A 159 -5.61 20.28 13.12
N GLY A 160 -6.20 21.08 12.23
CA GLY A 160 -6.11 22.54 12.15
C GLY A 160 -6.84 23.28 13.28
N PRO A 161 -6.47 24.52 13.61
CA PRO A 161 -7.50 25.41 14.18
C PRO A 161 -8.68 25.46 13.20
N LYS A 162 -9.92 25.61 13.70
CA LYS A 162 -11.13 25.65 12.86
C LYS A 162 -11.06 26.67 11.72
N ALA A 163 -10.29 27.74 11.89
CA ALA A 163 -10.06 28.78 10.87
C ALA A 163 -9.04 28.42 9.78
N ALA A 164 -8.35 27.27 9.86
CA ALA A 164 -7.41 26.85 8.83
C ALA A 164 -8.15 26.37 7.58
N LYS A 165 -7.70 26.82 6.40
CA LYS A 165 -8.22 26.32 5.12
C LYS A 165 -7.93 24.82 4.97
N PRO A 166 -8.84 24.06 4.32
CA PRO A 166 -8.56 22.67 3.95
C PRO A 166 -7.34 22.61 3.01
N ASP A 167 -6.25 22.01 3.49
CA ASP A 167 -5.06 21.72 2.71
C ASP A 167 -4.64 20.28 3.03
N VAL A 168 -4.88 19.38 2.09
CA VAL A 168 -4.61 17.94 2.23
C VAL A 168 -3.15 17.68 2.57
N TYR A 169 -2.21 18.44 1.98
CA TYR A 169 -0.79 18.26 2.26
C TYR A 169 -0.41 18.76 3.66
N ALA A 170 -1.03 19.85 4.13
CA ALA A 170 -0.87 20.30 5.51
C ALA A 170 -1.46 19.29 6.50
N MET A 171 -2.60 18.66 6.18
CA MET A 171 -3.19 17.60 7.00
C MET A 171 -2.28 16.37 7.10
N ILE A 172 -1.71 15.92 5.97
CA ILE A 172 -0.74 14.81 5.95
C ILE A 172 0.47 15.12 6.85
N ILE A 173 1.05 16.32 6.74
CA ILE A 173 2.18 16.73 7.60
C ILE A 173 1.78 16.74 9.07
N ARG A 174 0.58 17.23 9.42
CA ARG A 174 0.12 17.21 10.83
C ARG A 174 -0.08 15.79 11.34
N GLY A 175 -0.59 14.88 10.52
CA GLY A 175 -0.70 13.46 10.84
C GLY A 175 0.66 12.83 11.13
N PHE A 176 1.66 13.08 10.28
CA PHE A 176 3.03 12.61 10.54
C PHE A 176 3.64 13.25 11.79
N ALA A 177 3.41 14.55 12.03
CA ALA A 177 3.87 15.22 13.24
C ALA A 177 3.23 14.62 14.50
N ALA A 178 1.94 14.29 14.45
CA ALA A 178 1.23 13.62 15.54
C ALA A 178 1.81 12.22 15.81
N ALA A 179 2.07 11.44 14.76
CA ALA A 179 2.73 10.15 14.88
C ALA A 179 4.15 10.25 15.48
N ALA A 180 4.90 11.32 15.12
CA ALA A 180 6.21 11.58 15.69
C ALA A 180 6.14 11.84 17.21
N ASN A 181 5.17 12.65 17.64
CA ASN A 181 4.96 12.95 19.04
C ASN A 181 4.53 11.70 19.83
N ALA A 182 3.65 10.87 19.25
CA ALA A 182 3.25 9.60 19.84
C ALA A 182 4.45 8.67 20.03
N MET A 183 5.33 8.58 19.02
CA MET A 183 6.56 7.80 19.10
C MET A 183 7.49 8.26 20.24
N VAL A 184 7.57 9.57 20.50
CA VAL A 184 8.37 10.12 21.60
C VAL A 184 7.74 9.79 22.96
N LEU A 185 6.42 9.96 23.10
CA LEU A 185 5.70 9.74 24.36
C LEU A 185 5.67 8.27 24.78
N LEU A 186 5.55 7.35 23.81
CA LEU A 186 5.60 5.91 24.06
C LEU A 186 7.03 5.41 24.42
N GLY A 187 8.00 6.33 24.57
CA GLY A 187 9.36 6.00 24.98
C GLY A 187 10.13 5.14 23.98
N GLY A 188 9.63 5.03 22.74
CA GLY A 188 10.19 4.24 21.65
C GLY A 188 10.83 2.93 22.11
N ALA A 189 10.04 1.92 22.47
CA ALA A 189 10.45 0.54 22.84
C ALA A 189 11.98 0.32 22.89
N SER A 190 12.52 0.25 24.11
CA SER A 190 13.92 0.35 24.55
C SER A 190 14.99 -0.54 23.88
N GLU A 191 14.75 -1.11 22.71
CA GLU A 191 15.68 -1.95 21.95
C GLU A 191 15.74 -1.54 20.47
N ARG A 192 16.04 -0.26 20.20
CA ARG A 192 16.37 0.15 18.82
C ARG A 192 17.86 -0.06 18.53
N PRO A 193 18.22 -0.72 17.42
CA PRO A 193 19.61 -0.82 16.99
C PRO A 193 20.25 0.57 16.85
N ARG A 194 21.48 0.73 17.36
CA ARG A 194 22.27 1.97 17.27
C ARG A 194 23.51 1.75 16.41
N GLY A 195 24.01 2.81 15.78
CA GLY A 195 25.22 2.76 14.98
C GLY A 195 25.15 1.76 13.81
N ARG A 196 26.23 1.02 13.60
CA ARG A 196 26.38 0.07 12.49
C ARG A 196 25.97 -1.32 12.96
N GLY A 197 24.93 -1.89 12.36
CA GLY A 197 24.42 -3.21 12.71
C GLY A 197 24.28 -4.12 11.50
N VAL A 198 24.51 -5.42 11.72
CA VAL A 198 24.15 -6.48 10.78
C VAL A 198 22.78 -7.00 11.17
N SER A 199 21.87 -7.01 10.22
CA SER A 199 20.52 -7.49 10.46
C SER A 199 20.42 -8.96 10.08
N PHE A 200 20.27 -9.84 11.07
CA PHE A 200 20.01 -11.27 10.87
C PHE A 200 18.51 -11.55 11.03
N LEU A 201 17.93 -12.28 10.10
CA LEU A 201 16.72 -13.04 10.42
C LEU A 201 17.19 -14.23 11.28
N PRO A 202 16.46 -14.64 12.33
CA PRO A 202 16.63 -16.00 12.84
C PRO A 202 16.52 -16.96 11.64
N PRO A 203 17.38 -17.99 11.58
CA PRO A 203 17.39 -18.88 10.43
C PRO A 203 15.97 -19.37 10.15
N ASP A 204 15.63 -19.36 8.87
CA ASP A 204 14.64 -20.25 8.27
C ASP A 204 14.73 -21.58 9.05
N PRO A 205 13.66 -22.11 9.68
CA PRO A 205 13.73 -23.47 10.18
C PRO A 205 14.26 -24.29 9.02
N GLU A 206 15.29 -25.14 9.20
CA GLU A 206 15.94 -25.88 8.11
C GLU A 206 14.90 -26.68 7.32
N LEU A 207 14.22 -26.01 6.38
CA LEU A 207 13.10 -26.56 5.65
C LEU A 207 13.70 -27.68 4.82
N SER A 208 13.06 -28.83 4.85
CA SER A 208 13.51 -29.97 4.07
C SER A 208 13.76 -29.51 2.63
N PRO A 209 14.88 -29.92 1.99
CA PRO A 209 15.12 -29.65 0.58
C PRO A 209 14.07 -30.36 -0.31
N GLU A 210 13.32 -31.31 0.25
CA GLU A 210 12.21 -31.98 -0.42
C GLU A 210 11.04 -31.03 -0.69
N ILE A 211 10.49 -31.12 -1.90
CA ILE A 211 9.32 -30.33 -2.31
C ILE A 211 8.07 -30.98 -1.72
N ARG A 212 7.43 -30.30 -0.77
CA ARG A 212 6.21 -30.75 -0.08
C ARG A 212 5.17 -29.64 -0.20
N ILE A 213 4.18 -29.83 -1.07
CA ILE A 213 3.20 -28.81 -1.42
C ILE A 213 1.95 -28.96 -0.54
N GLY A 214 1.53 -27.85 0.09
CA GLY A 214 0.23 -27.72 0.74
C GLY A 214 -0.70 -26.83 -0.08
N VAL A 215 -1.86 -27.34 -0.47
CA VAL A 215 -2.88 -26.61 -1.22
C VAL A 215 -4.03 -26.22 -0.29
N PHE A 216 -4.30 -24.93 -0.15
CA PHE A 216 -5.38 -24.41 0.66
C PHE A 216 -6.37 -23.68 -0.23
N VAL A 217 -7.61 -24.14 -0.26
CA VAL A 217 -8.67 -23.62 -1.13
C VAL A 217 -9.74 -22.93 -0.29
N CYS A 218 -9.84 -21.62 -0.47
CA CYS A 218 -10.73 -20.76 0.30
C CYS A 218 -12.05 -20.54 -0.44
N ARG A 219 -13.16 -20.93 0.19
CA ARG A 219 -14.52 -20.74 -0.31
C ARG A 219 -15.00 -19.28 -0.26
N CYS A 220 -14.27 -18.42 0.42
CA CYS A 220 -14.61 -17.01 0.63
C CYS A 220 -16.02 -16.86 1.23
N ASN A 221 -16.35 -17.74 2.18
CA ASN A 221 -17.66 -17.87 2.82
C ASN A 221 -18.80 -18.07 1.82
N ASP A 222 -18.56 -18.86 0.77
CA ASP A 222 -19.56 -19.18 -0.26
C ASP A 222 -20.17 -17.96 -0.95
N ALA A 223 -19.46 -16.82 -0.96
CA ALA A 223 -19.97 -15.56 -1.49
C ALA A 223 -20.38 -15.60 -2.98
N PHE A 224 -20.00 -16.65 -3.71
CA PHE A 224 -20.35 -16.89 -5.11
C PHE A 224 -20.98 -18.28 -5.35
N GLY A 225 -21.30 -19.01 -4.28
CA GLY A 225 -21.68 -20.42 -4.32
C GLY A 225 -20.49 -21.38 -4.36
N TRP A 226 -20.80 -22.67 -4.26
CA TRP A 226 -19.84 -23.77 -4.28
C TRP A 226 -20.49 -25.04 -4.85
N HIS A 227 -19.72 -25.89 -5.52
CA HIS A 227 -20.19 -27.10 -6.18
C HIS A 227 -19.44 -28.33 -5.65
N ASP A 228 -20.12 -29.47 -5.53
CA ASP A 228 -19.55 -30.72 -5.03
C ASP A 228 -18.39 -31.24 -5.91
N GLU A 229 -18.41 -30.95 -7.22
CA GLU A 229 -17.30 -31.29 -8.12
C GLU A 229 -15.99 -30.58 -7.75
N MET A 230 -16.08 -29.39 -7.14
CA MET A 230 -14.91 -28.69 -6.64
C MET A 230 -14.32 -29.41 -5.43
N ASP A 231 -15.17 -29.96 -4.55
CA ASP A 231 -14.74 -30.74 -3.39
C ASP A 231 -13.99 -32.00 -3.85
N GLN A 232 -14.59 -32.76 -4.76
CA GLN A 232 -13.99 -33.98 -5.33
C GLN A 232 -12.61 -33.70 -5.96
N TYR A 233 -12.48 -32.59 -6.68
CA TYR A 233 -11.21 -32.22 -7.29
C TYR A 233 -10.13 -31.92 -6.24
N VAL A 234 -10.46 -31.14 -5.20
CA VAL A 234 -9.47 -30.79 -4.16
C VAL A 234 -9.03 -32.02 -3.37
N GLU A 235 -9.97 -32.90 -3.00
CA GLU A 235 -9.67 -34.16 -2.32
C GLU A 235 -8.73 -35.05 -3.15
N GLY A 236 -8.96 -35.09 -4.47
CA GLY A 236 -8.13 -35.82 -5.42
C GLY A 236 -6.70 -35.29 -5.60
N LEU A 237 -6.39 -34.06 -5.17
CA LEU A 237 -5.04 -33.48 -5.33
C LEU A 237 -3.99 -34.26 -4.54
N THR A 238 -4.35 -34.83 -3.40
CA THR A 238 -3.43 -35.60 -2.53
C THR A 238 -2.92 -36.89 -3.16
N GLN A 239 -3.50 -37.33 -4.29
CA GLN A 239 -3.00 -38.48 -5.06
C GLN A 239 -1.68 -38.20 -5.80
N LYS A 240 -1.30 -36.92 -5.96
CA LYS A 240 -0.03 -36.52 -6.58
C LYS A 240 1.08 -36.56 -5.53
N GLU A 241 2.17 -37.29 -5.80
CA GLU A 241 3.24 -37.57 -4.82
C GLU A 241 3.79 -36.31 -4.11
N GLU A 242 3.83 -35.15 -4.78
CA GLU A 242 4.42 -33.94 -4.20
C GLU A 242 3.42 -33.10 -3.36
N ILE A 243 2.12 -33.42 -3.39
CA ILE A 243 1.06 -32.71 -2.64
C ILE A 243 0.79 -33.47 -1.34
N VAL A 244 1.29 -32.93 -0.23
CA VAL A 244 1.21 -33.58 1.09
C VAL A 244 -0.03 -33.19 1.88
N HIS A 245 -0.72 -32.14 1.44
CA HIS A 245 -1.93 -31.62 2.07
C HIS A 245 -2.78 -30.88 1.05
N ALA A 246 -4.07 -31.16 1.00
CA ALA A 246 -5.06 -30.36 0.28
C ALA A 246 -6.26 -30.16 1.20
N GLU A 247 -6.69 -28.91 1.38
CA GLU A 247 -7.76 -28.57 2.32
C GLU A 247 -8.64 -27.46 1.77
N ILE A 248 -9.94 -27.63 1.95
CA ILE A 248 -10.95 -26.61 1.67
C ILE A 248 -11.31 -25.93 2.99
N MET A 249 -11.36 -24.60 2.97
CA MET A 249 -11.68 -23.81 4.15
C MET A 249 -12.68 -22.70 3.85
N PRO A 250 -13.53 -22.30 4.82
CA PRO A 250 -14.50 -21.22 4.62
C PRO A 250 -13.83 -19.89 4.26
N SER A 251 -12.84 -19.49 5.07
CA SER A 251 -12.10 -18.24 4.89
C SER A 251 -10.67 -18.36 5.39
N ALA A 252 -9.70 -18.14 4.50
CA ALA A 252 -8.30 -18.09 4.89
C ALA A 252 -7.95 -16.82 5.70
N CYS A 253 -8.62 -15.68 5.44
CA CYS A 253 -8.22 -14.37 5.96
C CYS A 253 -8.77 -13.99 7.33
N VAL A 254 -9.46 -14.92 8.01
CA VAL A 254 -9.91 -14.77 9.40
C VAL A 254 -8.91 -15.45 10.36
N PRO A 255 -8.83 -15.04 11.64
CA PRO A 255 -7.88 -15.59 12.60
C PRO A 255 -7.90 -17.12 12.68
N GLU A 256 -9.08 -17.73 12.65
CA GLU A 256 -9.29 -19.18 12.74
C GLU A 256 -8.71 -19.90 11.51
N GLY A 257 -9.02 -19.41 10.31
CA GLY A 257 -8.51 -19.98 9.06
C GLY A 257 -7.00 -19.83 8.92
N THR A 258 -6.47 -18.67 9.33
CA THR A 258 -5.03 -18.43 9.37
C THR A 258 -4.33 -19.38 10.36
N ALA A 259 -4.90 -19.58 11.54
CA ALA A 259 -4.36 -20.52 12.53
C ALA A 259 -4.39 -21.98 12.04
N ALA A 260 -5.47 -22.39 11.36
CA ALA A 260 -5.59 -23.71 10.76
C ALA A 260 -4.50 -23.96 9.70
N MET A 261 -4.29 -23.00 8.80
CA MET A 261 -3.20 -23.07 7.81
C MET A 261 -1.83 -23.21 8.47
N LEU A 262 -1.53 -22.39 9.47
CA LEU A 262 -0.23 -22.43 10.18
C LEU A 262 0.00 -23.79 10.85
N LYS A 263 -1.04 -24.33 11.47
CA LYS A 263 -1.01 -25.65 12.09
C LYS A 263 -0.71 -26.74 11.05
N ALA A 264 -1.46 -26.78 9.95
CA ALA A 264 -1.26 -27.75 8.87
C ALA A 264 0.15 -27.65 8.26
N ILE A 265 0.65 -26.43 8.00
CA ILE A 265 1.99 -26.19 7.46
C ILE A 265 3.07 -26.81 8.34
N ARG A 266 2.98 -26.60 9.66
CA ARG A 266 3.96 -27.12 10.62
C ARG A 266 3.84 -28.63 10.81
N GLU A 267 2.65 -29.14 11.05
CA GLU A 267 2.42 -30.57 11.34
C GLU A 267 2.74 -31.47 10.15
N LYS A 268 2.49 -30.99 8.93
CA LYS A 268 2.73 -31.75 7.70
C LYS A 268 4.11 -31.48 7.08
N GLY A 269 4.91 -30.58 7.67
CA GLY A 269 6.22 -30.19 7.14
C GLY A 269 6.13 -29.67 5.71
N ILE A 270 5.15 -28.79 5.44
CA ILE A 270 4.96 -28.19 4.12
C ILE A 270 6.12 -27.23 3.82
N THR A 271 6.68 -27.31 2.63
CA THR A 271 7.78 -26.43 2.17
C THR A 271 7.34 -25.46 1.08
N ARG A 272 6.21 -25.71 0.43
CA ARG A 272 5.59 -24.85 -0.61
C ARG A 272 4.10 -24.71 -0.37
N VAL A 273 3.57 -23.48 -0.46
CA VAL A 273 2.16 -23.21 -0.22
C VAL A 273 1.49 -22.76 -1.51
N VAL A 274 0.35 -23.34 -1.84
CA VAL A 274 -0.59 -22.82 -2.83
C VAL A 274 -1.84 -22.36 -2.11
N LEU A 275 -2.10 -21.05 -2.09
CA LEU A 275 -3.32 -20.47 -1.54
C LEU A 275 -4.25 -20.07 -2.68
N ALA A 276 -5.27 -20.89 -2.92
CA ALA A 276 -6.30 -20.63 -3.91
C ALA A 276 -7.48 -19.91 -3.23
N SER A 277 -7.63 -18.61 -3.47
CA SER A 277 -8.55 -17.76 -2.71
C SER A 277 -9.04 -16.57 -3.55
N CYS A 278 -9.15 -15.39 -2.94
CA CYS A 278 -9.39 -14.14 -3.65
C CYS A 278 -8.07 -13.52 -4.17
N VAL A 279 -8.12 -12.25 -4.60
CA VAL A 279 -6.92 -11.49 -4.94
C VAL A 279 -6.04 -11.32 -3.70
N CYS A 280 -5.05 -12.19 -3.58
CA CYS A 280 -3.93 -12.05 -2.67
C CYS A 280 -2.66 -12.10 -3.52
N CYS A 281 -1.61 -11.39 -3.10
CA CYS A 281 -0.32 -11.41 -3.79
C CYS A 281 0.77 -11.93 -2.85
N PRO A 282 1.79 -12.63 -3.35
CA PRO A 282 2.94 -13.08 -2.55
C PRO A 282 3.88 -11.92 -2.17
N LEU A 283 3.44 -10.68 -2.38
CA LEU A 283 4.23 -9.48 -2.23
C LEU A 283 4.03 -8.90 -0.84
N ASP A 284 5.13 -8.54 -0.17
CA ASP A 284 5.11 -7.86 1.12
C ASP A 284 4.97 -6.33 0.94
N PHE A 285 3.78 -5.96 0.48
CA PHE A 285 3.28 -4.59 0.43
C PHE A 285 1.77 -4.59 0.63
N VAL A 286 1.28 -3.53 1.27
CA VAL A 286 -0.15 -3.22 1.35
C VAL A 286 -0.47 -2.33 0.15
N CYS A 287 -1.25 -2.85 -0.80
CA CYS A 287 -1.75 -2.08 -1.93
C CYS A 287 -3.15 -1.51 -1.63
N SER A 288 -3.70 -0.70 -2.53
CA SER A 288 -5.06 -0.18 -2.40
C SER A 288 -6.14 -1.26 -2.35
N ALA A 289 -5.86 -2.48 -2.82
CA ALA A 289 -6.76 -3.63 -2.73
C ALA A 289 -6.53 -4.50 -1.48
N CYS A 290 -5.53 -4.21 -0.65
CA CYS A 290 -5.29 -4.96 0.60
C CYS A 290 -6.23 -4.46 1.69
N THR A 291 -7.04 -5.36 2.23
CA THR A 291 -7.81 -5.12 3.46
C THR A 291 -6.96 -5.49 4.68
N ASP A 292 -7.41 -5.08 5.86
CA ASP A 292 -6.80 -5.49 7.13
C ASP A 292 -6.75 -7.03 7.26
N GLN A 293 -7.85 -7.71 6.92
CA GLN A 293 -7.93 -9.19 6.88
C GLN A 293 -6.86 -9.81 5.96
N ARG A 294 -6.68 -9.28 4.75
CA ARG A 294 -5.64 -9.77 3.81
C ARG A 294 -4.24 -9.49 4.34
N SER A 295 -4.04 -8.36 5.02
CA SER A 295 -2.75 -7.98 5.59
C SER A 295 -2.39 -8.92 6.74
N ARG A 296 -3.34 -9.26 7.62
CA ARG A 296 -3.16 -10.29 8.68
C ARG A 296 -2.80 -11.66 8.11
N LEU A 297 -3.52 -12.13 7.10
CA LEU A 297 -3.23 -13.41 6.45
C LEU A 297 -1.80 -13.46 5.89
N LYS A 298 -1.37 -12.38 5.22
CA LYS A 298 -0.02 -12.29 4.65
C LYS A 298 1.04 -12.25 5.73
N ASP A 299 0.81 -11.50 6.81
CA ASP A 299 1.72 -11.43 7.95
C ASP A 299 1.92 -12.82 8.55
N ALA A 300 0.83 -13.54 8.82
CA ALA A 300 0.89 -14.91 9.30
C ALA A 300 1.57 -15.88 8.32
N LEU A 301 1.24 -15.81 7.02
CA LEU A 301 1.86 -16.70 6.03
C LEU A 301 3.36 -16.46 5.85
N PHE A 302 3.79 -15.19 5.83
CA PHE A 302 5.18 -14.84 5.50
C PHE A 302 6.08 -14.75 6.72
N HIS A 303 5.53 -14.52 7.91
CA HIS A 303 6.29 -14.40 9.16
C HIS A 303 6.01 -15.53 10.15
N GLY A 304 4.86 -16.21 10.06
CA GLY A 304 4.47 -17.27 10.98
C GLY A 304 4.87 -18.70 10.55
N THR A 305 5.22 -18.92 9.29
CA THR A 305 5.46 -20.28 8.74
C THR A 305 6.94 -20.68 8.66
N GLY A 306 7.85 -19.70 8.55
CA GLY A 306 9.23 -19.92 8.13
C GLY A 306 9.41 -20.02 6.61
N ILE A 307 8.37 -20.38 5.86
CA ILE A 307 8.41 -20.48 4.40
C ILE A 307 8.64 -19.09 3.78
N SER A 308 9.74 -18.94 3.03
CA SER A 308 9.98 -17.75 2.20
C SER A 308 8.75 -17.40 1.37
N ARG A 309 8.34 -16.13 1.36
CA ARG A 309 7.19 -15.66 0.56
C ARG A 309 7.24 -16.03 -0.92
N ALA A 310 8.43 -16.16 -1.52
CA ALA A 310 8.54 -16.56 -2.93
C ALA A 310 8.21 -18.04 -3.15
N MET A 311 7.99 -18.79 -2.07
CA MET A 311 7.59 -20.18 -2.05
C MET A 311 6.10 -20.34 -1.73
N VAL A 312 5.35 -19.23 -1.73
CA VAL A 312 3.89 -19.15 -1.62
C VAL A 312 3.32 -18.69 -2.96
N GLU A 313 2.55 -19.54 -3.63
CA GLU A 313 1.79 -19.18 -4.82
C GLU A 313 0.35 -18.86 -4.45
N THR A 314 -0.16 -17.72 -4.90
CA THR A 314 -1.56 -17.30 -4.68
C THR A 314 -2.35 -17.39 -5.97
N CYS A 315 -3.53 -18.00 -5.92
CA CYS A 315 -4.41 -18.20 -7.07
C CYS A 315 -5.75 -17.50 -6.85
N ASN A 316 -6.15 -16.60 -7.77
CA ASN A 316 -7.38 -15.80 -7.66
C ASN A 316 -8.61 -16.56 -8.18
N LEU A 317 -9.06 -17.57 -7.43
CA LEU A 317 -10.28 -18.32 -7.78
C LEU A 317 -11.55 -17.48 -7.70
N ARG A 318 -11.67 -16.59 -6.70
CA ARG A 318 -12.87 -15.77 -6.54
C ARG A 318 -13.18 -14.95 -7.79
N GLY A 319 -12.18 -14.26 -8.31
CA GLY A 319 -12.35 -13.37 -9.46
C GLY A 319 -12.33 -14.07 -10.81
N GLU A 320 -11.61 -15.18 -10.95
CA GLU A 320 -11.38 -15.81 -12.25
C GLU A 320 -12.20 -17.09 -12.49
N ALA A 321 -12.68 -17.75 -11.44
CA ALA A 321 -13.48 -18.98 -11.52
C ALA A 321 -14.87 -18.81 -10.88
N LEU A 322 -14.94 -18.55 -9.57
CA LEU A 322 -16.20 -18.55 -8.82
C LEU A 322 -17.20 -17.49 -9.28
N ARG A 323 -16.74 -16.35 -9.83
CA ARG A 323 -17.65 -15.33 -10.37
C ARG A 323 -18.58 -15.85 -11.49
N TYR A 324 -18.16 -16.90 -12.20
CA TYR A 324 -18.89 -17.47 -13.33
C TYR A 324 -19.87 -18.57 -12.91
N LEU A 325 -19.86 -18.98 -11.64
CA LEU A 325 -20.57 -20.18 -11.19
C LEU A 325 -22.07 -20.12 -11.48
N MET A 326 -22.69 -18.94 -11.35
CA MET A 326 -24.12 -18.74 -11.64
C MET A 326 -24.45 -18.64 -13.14
N GLU A 327 -23.50 -18.21 -13.97
CA GLU A 327 -23.72 -17.96 -15.41
C GLU A 327 -23.35 -19.18 -16.26
N ASP A 328 -22.22 -19.79 -15.94
CA ASP A 328 -21.62 -20.91 -16.66
C ASP A 328 -20.77 -21.76 -15.70
N SER A 329 -21.45 -22.70 -15.02
CA SER A 329 -20.82 -23.60 -14.05
C SER A 329 -19.75 -24.50 -14.69
N ALA A 330 -19.91 -24.89 -15.96
CA ALA A 330 -18.92 -25.69 -16.67
C ALA A 330 -17.61 -24.91 -16.87
N THR A 331 -17.69 -23.67 -17.35
CA THR A 331 -16.51 -22.78 -17.45
C THR A 331 -15.92 -22.45 -16.08
N ALA A 332 -16.75 -22.28 -15.05
CA ALA A 332 -16.27 -22.03 -13.70
C ALA A 332 -15.44 -23.20 -13.16
N LEU A 333 -15.89 -24.45 -13.36
CA LEU A 333 -15.19 -25.65 -12.94
C LEU A 333 -13.89 -25.88 -13.73
N ASP A 334 -13.93 -25.70 -15.06
CA ASP A 334 -12.74 -25.78 -15.91
C ASP A 334 -11.66 -24.80 -15.45
N ARG A 335 -12.03 -23.54 -15.24
CA ARG A 335 -11.10 -22.52 -14.72
C ARG A 335 -10.62 -22.84 -13.31
N PHE A 336 -11.50 -23.33 -12.43
CA PHE A 336 -11.14 -23.68 -11.06
C PHE A 336 -10.03 -24.73 -11.03
N THR A 337 -10.21 -25.83 -11.76
CA THR A 337 -9.25 -26.93 -11.81
C THR A 337 -7.95 -26.52 -12.52
N GLY A 338 -8.05 -25.84 -13.67
CA GLY A 338 -6.91 -25.37 -14.45
C GLY A 338 -6.03 -24.38 -13.67
N LEU A 339 -6.63 -23.42 -12.97
CA LEU A 339 -5.89 -22.43 -12.18
C LEU A 339 -5.14 -23.06 -11.00
N ILE A 340 -5.76 -24.02 -10.28
CA ILE A 340 -5.09 -24.73 -9.19
C ILE A 340 -3.94 -25.58 -9.73
N THR A 341 -4.17 -26.35 -10.81
CA THR A 341 -3.12 -27.21 -11.41
C THR A 341 -1.90 -26.39 -11.84
N ARG A 342 -2.12 -25.25 -12.51
CA ARG A 342 -1.03 -24.34 -12.91
C ARG A 342 -0.27 -23.77 -11.71
N SER A 343 -0.98 -23.42 -10.65
CA SER A 343 -0.39 -22.87 -9.43
C SER A 343 0.47 -23.92 -8.69
N VAL A 344 -0.01 -25.16 -8.61
CA VAL A 344 0.75 -26.30 -8.07
C VAL A 344 2.01 -26.54 -8.90
N ASN A 345 1.89 -26.58 -10.24
CA ASN A 345 3.05 -26.80 -11.12
C ASN A 345 4.11 -25.70 -10.96
N ARG A 346 3.68 -24.44 -10.78
CA ARG A 346 4.61 -23.35 -10.48
C ARG A 346 5.26 -23.51 -9.11
N ALA A 347 4.51 -23.89 -8.08
CA ALA A 347 5.03 -24.04 -6.74
C ALA A 347 6.26 -24.98 -6.66
N LYS A 348 6.36 -25.95 -7.58
CA LYS A 348 7.52 -26.86 -7.73
C LYS A 348 8.83 -26.13 -8.08
N SER A 349 8.78 -25.09 -8.90
CA SER A 349 9.96 -24.34 -9.33
C SER A 349 10.32 -23.20 -8.40
N LEU A 350 9.43 -22.84 -7.46
CA LEU A 350 9.67 -21.75 -6.52
C LEU A 350 10.88 -22.06 -5.62
N ARG A 351 11.72 -21.05 -5.45
CA ARG A 351 12.95 -21.08 -4.64
C ARG A 351 12.88 -20.00 -3.57
N PRO A 352 13.57 -20.20 -2.42
CA PRO A 352 13.70 -19.14 -1.44
C PRO A 352 14.42 -17.94 -2.07
N LEU A 353 14.04 -16.75 -1.63
CA LEU A 353 14.70 -15.54 -2.10
C LEU A 353 16.04 -15.42 -1.39
N PRO A 354 17.11 -15.01 -2.08
CA PRO A 354 18.29 -14.57 -1.37
C PRO A 354 17.90 -13.43 -0.43
N ALA A 355 18.26 -13.56 0.84
CA ALA A 355 18.19 -12.49 1.82
C ALA A 355 19.60 -11.90 1.94
N PRO A 356 20.00 -10.95 1.07
CA PRO A 356 21.34 -10.39 1.14
C PRO A 356 21.52 -9.73 2.52
N VAL A 357 22.59 -10.12 3.20
CA VAL A 357 22.98 -9.48 4.45
C VAL A 357 23.40 -8.06 4.13
N ARG A 358 22.56 -7.11 4.53
CA ARG A 358 22.88 -5.69 4.40
C ARG A 358 23.20 -5.12 5.77
N THR A 359 24.36 -4.48 5.86
CA THR A 359 24.71 -3.66 7.00
C THR A 359 23.91 -2.36 6.92
N TYR A 360 23.20 -2.04 7.99
CA TYR A 360 22.48 -0.77 8.12
C TYR A 360 23.23 0.10 9.12
N ASN A 361 23.42 1.36 8.75
CA ASN A 361 23.70 2.41 9.70
C ASN A 361 22.38 2.97 10.21
N PHE A 362 22.16 2.96 11.52
CA PHE A 362 20.90 3.40 12.12
C PHE A 362 20.87 4.89 12.50
N ALA A 363 21.98 5.60 12.32
CA ALA A 363 22.04 7.05 12.54
C ALA A 363 21.38 7.81 11.38
N THR A 364 20.67 8.89 11.70
CA THR A 364 20.10 9.80 10.70
C THR A 364 20.90 11.09 10.64
N ALA A 365 21.33 11.50 9.45
CA ALA A 365 21.92 12.81 9.26
C ALA A 365 20.85 13.91 9.16
N VAL A 366 21.08 15.02 9.85
CA VAL A 366 20.29 16.25 9.72
C VAL A 366 21.23 17.35 9.26
N ILE A 367 20.97 17.89 8.08
CA ILE A 367 21.85 18.88 7.44
C ILE A 367 21.20 20.27 7.51
N GLY A 368 21.81 21.16 8.28
CA GLY A 368 21.42 22.55 8.47
C GLY A 368 20.75 22.86 9.82
N GLU A 369 20.62 24.15 10.10
CA GLU A 369 20.22 24.69 11.42
C GLU A 369 18.87 25.41 11.41
N SER A 370 18.05 25.21 10.38
CA SER A 370 16.70 25.76 10.38
C SER A 370 15.89 25.19 11.55
N GLU A 371 14.89 25.94 12.00
CA GLU A 371 13.99 25.49 13.08
C GLU A 371 13.38 24.11 12.77
N SER A 372 13.01 23.87 11.51
CA SER A 372 12.54 22.58 11.01
C SER A 372 13.60 21.48 11.14
N ALA A 373 14.86 21.73 10.77
CA ALA A 373 15.95 20.76 10.89
C ALA A 373 16.30 20.46 12.35
N VAL A 374 16.45 21.49 13.18
CA VAL A 374 16.70 21.35 14.62
C VAL A 374 15.60 20.52 15.28
N ASN A 375 14.33 20.81 14.97
CA ASN A 375 13.23 20.04 15.53
C ASN A 375 13.23 18.58 15.02
N SER A 376 13.57 18.33 13.75
CA SER A 376 13.73 16.94 13.26
C SER A 376 14.78 16.18 14.10
N ALA A 377 15.94 16.79 14.34
CA ALA A 377 17.01 16.20 15.13
C ALA A 377 16.55 15.90 16.57
N GLN A 378 15.91 16.86 17.22
CA GLN A 378 15.39 16.70 18.58
C GLN A 378 14.31 15.63 18.66
N THR A 379 13.35 15.61 17.74
CA THR A 379 12.28 14.60 17.71
C THR A 379 12.83 13.18 17.50
N LEU A 380 13.78 12.98 16.59
CA LEU A 380 14.44 11.68 16.41
C LEU A 380 15.18 11.25 17.68
N ALA A 381 15.94 12.17 18.26
CA ALA A 381 16.77 11.91 19.42
C ALA A 381 15.93 11.58 20.67
N SER A 382 14.84 12.31 20.91
CA SER A 382 13.87 12.02 21.98
C SER A 382 13.12 10.71 21.76
N ALA A 383 12.98 10.25 20.51
CA ALA A 383 12.48 8.94 20.17
C ALA A 383 13.55 7.82 20.26
N GLY A 384 14.72 8.13 20.83
CA GLY A 384 15.80 7.17 21.06
C GLY A 384 16.71 6.88 19.85
N LEU A 385 16.56 7.61 18.74
CA LEU A 385 17.36 7.42 17.53
C LEU A 385 18.62 8.28 17.55
N GLU A 386 19.70 7.75 16.98
CA GLU A 386 20.98 8.46 16.85
C GLU A 386 20.92 9.46 15.68
N VAL A 387 21.41 10.68 15.93
CA VAL A 387 21.36 11.78 14.97
C VAL A 387 22.73 12.40 14.81
N PHE A 388 23.18 12.53 13.56
CA PHE A 388 24.40 13.25 13.20
C PHE A 388 24.01 14.58 12.55
N MET A 389 24.49 15.68 13.09
CA MET A 389 24.09 17.01 12.64
C MET A 389 25.26 17.74 11.98
N PHE A 390 25.02 18.30 10.80
CA PHE A 390 26.03 18.96 9.96
C PHE A 390 25.58 20.33 9.47
N GLY A 391 26.53 21.18 9.11
CA GLY A 391 26.27 22.43 8.41
C GLY A 391 26.04 22.19 6.92
N ASN A 392 25.64 23.25 6.23
CA ASN A 392 25.43 23.24 4.78
C ASN A 392 26.66 23.84 4.08
N GLU A 393 26.81 23.62 2.77
CA GLU A 393 27.89 24.24 1.99
C GLU A 393 27.86 25.78 2.12
N GLY A 394 29.00 26.36 2.53
CA GLY A 394 29.14 27.79 2.81
C GLY A 394 28.41 28.29 4.07
N ARG A 395 27.85 27.38 4.88
CA ARG A 395 27.16 27.67 6.15
C ARG A 395 27.48 26.56 7.16
N PRO A 396 28.66 26.62 7.79
CA PRO A 396 29.10 25.59 8.72
C PRO A 396 28.18 25.50 9.93
N LEU A 397 28.16 24.32 10.59
CA LEU A 397 27.38 24.14 11.81
C LEU A 397 27.96 25.01 12.94
N THR A 398 27.12 25.84 13.53
CA THR A 398 27.45 26.73 14.65
C THR A 398 26.72 26.35 15.94
N LYS A 399 25.56 25.70 15.82
CA LYS A 399 24.65 25.41 16.92
C LYS A 399 24.94 24.03 17.51
N LYS A 400 25.26 24.02 18.79
CA LYS A 400 25.34 22.80 19.60
C LYS A 400 23.98 22.50 20.22
N LEU A 401 23.47 21.28 20.03
CA LEU A 401 22.25 20.80 20.69
C LEU A 401 22.63 19.89 21.86
N SER A 402 22.04 20.12 23.02
CA SER A 402 22.27 19.33 24.22
C SER A 402 21.32 18.13 24.26
N HIS A 403 21.73 17.01 23.69
CA HIS A 403 21.04 15.72 23.83
C HIS A 403 22.01 14.56 23.59
N THR A 404 21.95 13.50 24.40
CA THR A 404 22.91 12.37 24.35
C THR A 404 22.95 11.65 23.00
N ASN A 405 21.81 11.54 22.32
CA ASN A 405 21.71 10.91 20.99
C ASN A 405 21.98 11.87 19.80
N ILE A 406 22.36 13.13 20.04
CA ILE A 406 22.68 14.08 18.96
C ILE A 406 24.18 14.36 18.96
N HIS A 407 24.84 14.02 17.86
CA HIS A 407 26.23 14.34 17.61
C HIS A 407 26.33 15.51 16.63
N CYS A 408 26.65 16.70 17.16
CA CYS A 408 26.86 17.91 16.37
C CYS A 408 28.31 17.96 15.88
N PHE A 409 28.52 17.95 14.57
CA PHE A 409 29.84 18.15 13.96
C PHE A 409 30.05 19.66 13.74
N GLU A 410 30.53 20.36 14.76
CA GLU A 410 30.76 21.81 14.72
C GLU A 410 31.77 22.19 13.61
N GLY A 411 31.56 23.32 12.95
CA GLY A 411 32.41 23.77 11.84
C GLY A 411 32.32 22.93 10.56
N SER A 412 31.46 21.90 10.53
CA SER A 412 31.31 21.02 9.37
C SER A 412 30.42 21.59 8.29
N GLU A 413 30.77 21.33 7.04
CA GLU A 413 29.99 21.65 5.84
C GLU A 413 29.84 20.39 4.98
N VAL A 414 28.60 20.08 4.59
CA VAL A 414 28.35 18.99 3.63
C VAL A 414 28.54 19.52 2.21
N THR A 415 29.48 18.92 1.47
CA THR A 415 29.79 19.29 0.08
C THR A 415 29.16 18.34 -0.95
N GLY A 416 28.61 17.22 -0.50
CA GLY A 416 27.95 16.25 -1.37
C GLY A 416 27.50 15.01 -0.62
N MET A 417 26.74 14.16 -1.31
CA MET A 417 26.28 12.89 -0.75
C MET A 417 26.07 11.84 -1.83
N SER A 418 26.12 10.58 -1.44
CA SER A 418 25.83 9.42 -2.28
C SER A 418 25.29 8.27 -1.43
N GLY A 419 24.98 7.14 -2.06
CA GLY A 419 24.53 5.93 -1.37
C GLY A 419 23.02 5.87 -1.23
N THR A 420 22.53 4.98 -0.38
CA THR A 420 21.12 4.58 -0.40
C THR A 420 20.60 4.34 1.02
N LEU A 421 19.28 4.23 1.22
CA LEU A 421 18.68 3.99 2.53
C LEU A 421 19.43 2.90 3.31
N GLY A 422 20.04 3.25 4.44
CA GLY A 422 20.84 2.36 5.29
C GLY A 422 22.35 2.48 5.13
N ASP A 423 22.83 3.06 4.03
CA ASP A 423 24.26 3.21 3.71
C ASP A 423 24.48 4.44 2.83
N PHE A 424 24.07 5.60 3.32
CA PHE A 424 24.42 6.88 2.71
C PHE A 424 25.83 7.28 3.13
N GLN A 425 26.54 7.93 2.21
CA GLN A 425 27.83 8.56 2.44
C GLN A 425 27.67 10.07 2.32
N ILE A 426 28.09 10.79 3.36
CA ILE A 426 28.07 12.25 3.40
C ILE A 426 29.51 12.73 3.30
N PHE A 427 29.79 13.56 2.29
CA PHE A 427 31.08 14.20 2.11
C PHE A 427 31.10 15.48 2.92
N VAL A 428 31.92 15.49 3.96
CA VAL A 428 31.97 16.57 4.96
C VAL A 428 33.34 17.22 4.93
N LYS A 429 33.35 18.55 4.93
CA LYS A 429 34.56 19.37 5.09
C LYS A 429 34.51 20.05 6.45
N THR A 430 35.58 19.92 7.23
CA THR A 430 35.74 20.59 8.53
C THR A 430 37.16 21.15 8.61
N GLU A 431 37.32 22.46 8.79
CA GLU A 431 38.64 23.11 8.95
C GLU A 431 39.67 22.74 7.85
N GLY A 432 39.20 22.49 6.62
CA GLY A 432 40.05 22.11 5.48
C GLY A 432 40.28 20.60 5.32
N LEU A 433 39.90 19.77 6.29
CA LEU A 433 39.91 18.31 6.19
C LEU A 433 38.63 17.80 5.53
N SER A 434 38.77 16.86 4.61
CA SER A 434 37.65 16.15 3.99
C SER A 434 37.50 14.76 4.58
N GLN A 435 36.29 14.43 5.01
CA GLN A 435 35.95 13.13 5.58
C GLN A 435 34.63 12.61 4.99
N VAL A 436 34.45 11.29 5.03
CA VAL A 436 33.21 10.63 4.60
C VAL A 436 32.55 10.03 5.82
N ILE A 437 31.30 10.43 6.09
CA ILE A 437 30.54 9.91 7.23
C ILE A 437 29.38 9.08 6.70
N GLN A 438 29.24 7.86 7.23
CA GLN A 438 28.15 6.96 6.87
C GLN A 438 26.93 7.19 7.76
N VAL A 439 25.73 7.18 7.16
CA VAL A 439 24.43 7.28 7.87
C VAL A 439 23.35 6.44 7.18
N GLY A 440 22.24 6.17 7.86
CA GLY A 440 21.11 5.40 7.33
C GLY A 440 20.08 6.20 6.56
N ALA A 441 19.84 7.43 6.99
CA ALA A 441 18.88 8.34 6.39
C ALA A 441 19.39 9.78 6.44
N ILE A 442 18.83 10.65 5.60
CA ILE A 442 19.22 12.07 5.51
C ILE A 442 17.97 12.94 5.56
N ILE A 443 18.00 13.98 6.40
CA ILE A 443 17.01 15.07 6.42
C ILE A 443 17.71 16.37 6.03
N LEU A 444 17.27 16.99 4.94
CA LEU A 444 17.75 18.28 4.46
C LEU A 444 16.93 19.42 5.04
N GLY A 445 17.60 20.38 5.68
CA GLY A 445 17.02 21.66 6.03
C GLY A 445 16.71 22.53 4.82
N GLU A 446 15.84 23.54 5.00
CA GLU A 446 15.36 24.44 3.93
C GLU A 446 16.48 25.04 3.09
N LYS A 447 17.56 25.46 3.77
CA LYS A 447 18.69 26.18 3.18
C LYS A 447 19.65 25.29 2.40
N ALA A 448 19.63 23.97 2.63
CA ALA A 448 20.42 22.99 1.88
C ALA A 448 19.78 22.62 0.53
N ARG A 449 18.54 23.07 0.30
CA ARG A 449 17.80 22.78 -0.93
C ARG A 449 18.50 23.41 -2.13
N GLY A 450 18.77 22.60 -3.14
CA GLY A 450 19.27 23.11 -4.41
C GLY A 450 20.78 23.34 -4.46
N GLN A 451 21.50 23.00 -3.39
CA GLN A 451 22.93 23.30 -3.24
C GLN A 451 23.77 22.03 -3.19
N ILE A 452 23.38 21.05 -2.36
CA ILE A 452 24.20 19.86 -2.16
C ILE A 452 24.00 18.87 -3.34
N PRO A 453 25.06 18.53 -4.08
CA PRO A 453 25.00 17.55 -5.15
C PRO A 453 24.78 16.13 -4.60
N TYR A 454 23.86 15.39 -5.22
CA TYR A 454 23.71 13.95 -5.02
C TYR A 454 24.42 13.21 -6.15
N ILE A 455 25.36 12.35 -5.80
CA ILE A 455 26.16 11.54 -6.71
C ILE A 455 25.57 10.13 -6.69
N SER A 456 24.80 9.79 -7.73
CA SER A 456 24.20 8.45 -7.86
C SER A 456 25.25 7.37 -8.07
N GLN A 457 26.29 7.68 -8.84
CA GLN A 457 27.40 6.78 -9.10
C GLN A 457 28.69 7.57 -9.36
N LYS A 458 29.83 7.06 -8.88
CA LYS A 458 31.15 7.61 -9.21
C LYS A 458 31.35 7.60 -10.74
N GLY A 459 31.69 8.74 -11.31
CA GLY A 459 31.87 8.92 -12.76
C GLY A 459 30.63 9.39 -13.52
N LEU A 460 29.44 9.41 -12.91
CA LEU A 460 28.25 10.04 -13.48
C LEU A 460 28.12 11.50 -13.01
N PRO A 461 27.47 12.39 -13.80
CA PRO A 461 27.18 13.75 -13.38
C PRO A 461 26.35 13.76 -12.08
N SER A 462 26.74 14.62 -11.15
CA SER A 462 25.94 14.88 -9.96
C SER A 462 24.62 15.54 -10.33
N SER A 463 23.56 15.25 -9.57
CA SER A 463 22.25 15.87 -9.74
C SER A 463 21.84 16.64 -8.48
N ILE A 464 21.08 17.72 -8.67
CA ILE A 464 20.50 18.47 -7.56
C ILE A 464 19.13 17.88 -7.25
N LEU A 465 18.90 17.52 -5.99
CA LEU A 465 17.67 16.86 -5.56
C LEU A 465 16.46 17.80 -5.60
N THR A 466 15.58 17.56 -6.56
CA THR A 466 14.29 18.24 -6.66
C THR A 466 13.22 17.51 -5.83
N SER A 467 12.26 18.26 -5.32
CA SER A 467 11.04 17.71 -4.72
C SER A 467 9.88 18.48 -5.32
N SER A 468 9.01 17.78 -6.02
CA SER A 468 7.77 18.31 -6.56
C SER A 468 6.60 17.63 -5.87
N ILE A 469 5.53 18.40 -5.67
CA ILE A 469 4.23 17.86 -5.32
C ILE A 469 3.56 17.43 -6.63
N GLN A 470 2.86 16.29 -6.62
CA GLN A 470 2.12 15.82 -7.80
C GLN A 470 1.12 16.89 -8.24
N LYS A 471 1.18 17.26 -9.53
CA LYS A 471 0.25 18.20 -10.15
C LYS A 471 -0.64 17.45 -11.15
N ARG A 472 -1.90 17.88 -11.27
CA ARG A 472 -2.84 17.34 -12.26
C ARG A 472 -2.22 17.43 -13.66
N GLY A 473 -2.24 16.33 -14.41
CA GLY A 473 -1.71 16.27 -15.77
C GLY A 473 -0.18 16.22 -15.90
N THR A 474 0.57 16.17 -14.80
CA THR A 474 2.03 15.98 -14.84
C THR A 474 2.38 14.52 -14.58
N PRO A 475 2.76 13.73 -15.60
CA PRO A 475 3.23 12.35 -15.40
C PRO A 475 4.61 12.33 -14.74
N GLY A 476 4.99 11.20 -14.13
CA GLY A 476 6.36 10.96 -13.70
C GLY A 476 6.79 11.55 -12.35
N THR A 477 5.95 12.31 -11.65
CA THR A 477 6.14 12.53 -10.20
C THR A 477 5.35 11.44 -9.48
N PRO A 478 5.96 10.36 -8.97
CA PRO A 478 5.23 9.36 -8.19
C PRO A 478 4.54 10.06 -7.01
N PHE A 479 3.49 9.48 -6.45
CA PHE A 479 2.82 10.00 -5.26
C PHE A 479 3.83 10.14 -4.10
N ILE A 480 4.50 11.30 -4.02
CA ILE A 480 5.52 11.62 -3.02
C ILE A 480 4.80 12.36 -1.90
N TYR A 481 4.82 11.78 -0.70
CA TYR A 481 4.33 12.45 0.49
C TYR A 481 5.09 13.77 0.72
N PRO A 482 4.43 14.82 1.24
CA PRO A 482 5.11 16.05 1.64
C PRO A 482 6.41 15.80 2.42
N GLY A 483 7.53 16.29 1.90
CA GLY A 483 8.84 16.15 2.51
C GLY A 483 9.67 14.94 2.04
N ALA A 484 9.12 14.00 1.27
CA ALA A 484 9.91 12.94 0.64
C ALA A 484 10.60 13.41 -0.65
N THR A 485 11.63 12.66 -1.09
CA THR A 485 12.33 12.89 -2.36
C THR A 485 12.29 11.64 -3.24
N SER A 486 12.83 11.71 -4.46
CA SER A 486 12.99 10.55 -5.34
C SER A 486 13.97 9.51 -4.79
N ILE A 487 14.82 9.89 -3.82
CA ILE A 487 15.77 9.00 -3.16
C ILE A 487 15.15 8.51 -1.85
N ALA A 488 14.88 7.20 -1.77
CA ALA A 488 14.35 6.60 -0.56
C ALA A 488 15.32 6.79 0.62
N GLY A 489 14.82 7.26 1.77
CA GLY A 489 15.64 7.56 2.94
C GLY A 489 16.17 9.00 3.00
N LEU A 490 15.93 9.79 1.95
CA LEU A 490 16.30 11.20 1.89
C LEU A 490 15.05 12.07 1.91
N PHE A 491 14.97 12.96 2.91
CA PHE A 491 13.80 13.79 3.21
C PHE A 491 14.15 15.28 3.27
N LYS A 492 13.13 16.12 3.22
CA LYS A 492 13.19 17.57 3.40
C LYS A 492 12.39 17.96 4.64
N ALA A 493 13.04 18.67 5.56
CA ALA A 493 12.44 19.09 6.82
C ALA A 493 11.25 20.05 6.64
N TYR A 494 11.23 20.81 5.54
CA TYR A 494 10.13 21.73 5.22
C TYR A 494 9.87 21.75 3.71
N PRO A 495 8.85 21.04 3.22
CA PRO A 495 8.46 21.09 1.82
C PRO A 495 7.88 22.47 1.44
N PRO A 496 8.17 23.00 0.23
CA PRO A 496 7.65 24.29 -0.21
C PRO A 496 6.13 24.25 -0.46
N GLY A 497 5.47 25.39 -0.24
CA GLY A 497 4.06 25.57 -0.62
C GLY A 497 3.04 24.93 0.33
N ILE A 498 3.47 24.46 1.51
CA ILE A 498 2.60 23.85 2.53
C ILE A 498 2.60 24.74 3.78
N HIS A 499 1.41 25.06 4.29
CA HIS A 499 1.23 25.99 5.40
C HIS A 499 1.09 25.25 6.74
N VAL A 500 2.23 24.98 7.38
CA VAL A 500 2.34 24.37 8.71
C VAL A 500 3.47 25.03 9.49
N SER A 501 3.47 24.91 10.82
CA SER A 501 4.61 25.40 11.60
C SER A 501 5.87 24.61 11.27
N LYS A 502 7.03 25.29 11.28
CA LYS A 502 8.34 24.65 11.02
C LYS A 502 8.62 23.49 11.97
N ARG A 503 8.20 23.63 13.23
CA ARG A 503 8.26 22.57 14.24
C ARG A 503 7.49 21.32 13.81
N ARG A 504 6.23 21.46 13.35
CA ARG A 504 5.44 20.31 12.86
C ARG A 504 6.03 19.68 11.61
N ALA A 505 6.53 20.49 10.69
CA ALA A 505 7.21 19.98 9.50
C ALA A 505 8.47 19.17 9.86
N GLY A 506 9.27 19.66 10.81
CA GLY A 506 10.43 18.94 11.33
C GLY A 506 10.05 17.62 12.00
N ALA A 507 9.03 17.63 12.87
CA ALA A 507 8.52 16.40 13.49
C ALA A 507 8.00 15.39 12.46
N ALA A 508 7.32 15.86 11.41
CA ALA A 508 6.87 15.01 10.31
C ALA A 508 8.04 14.38 9.54
N ALA A 509 9.09 15.15 9.24
CA ALA A 509 10.30 14.63 8.59
C ALA A 509 11.02 13.60 9.48
N ALA A 510 11.05 13.82 10.80
CA ALA A 510 11.55 12.85 11.76
C ALA A 510 10.73 11.55 11.75
N ALA A 511 9.39 11.62 11.74
CA ALA A 511 8.54 10.44 11.64
C ALA A 511 8.78 9.66 10.34
N LEU A 512 8.91 10.36 9.20
CA LEU A 512 9.20 9.73 7.91
C LEU A 512 10.56 9.01 7.91
N ALA A 513 11.60 9.65 8.44
CA ALA A 513 12.92 9.05 8.59
C ALA A 513 12.89 7.84 9.53
N ALA A 514 12.26 7.97 10.70
CA ALA A 514 12.13 6.88 11.67
C ALA A 514 11.32 5.70 11.13
N ALA A 515 10.27 5.95 10.35
CA ALA A 515 9.40 4.91 9.80
C ALA A 515 10.04 4.15 8.65
N ILE A 516 10.86 4.81 7.82
CA ILE A 516 11.52 4.15 6.70
C ILE A 516 12.74 3.32 7.14
N MET A 517 13.37 3.73 8.25
CA MET A 517 14.47 2.99 8.83
C MET A 517 14.00 1.60 9.28
N PRO A 518 14.71 0.53 8.90
CA PRO A 518 14.34 -0.81 9.30
C PRO A 518 14.33 -0.93 10.83
N ARG A 519 13.31 -1.60 11.38
CA ARG A 519 13.30 -2.04 12.80
C ARG A 519 14.01 -3.39 13.00
N GLY A 520 14.41 -4.03 11.90
CA GLY A 520 15.02 -5.35 11.80
C GLY A 520 15.36 -5.66 10.34
N PRO A 521 15.77 -6.89 9.99
CA PRO A 521 16.31 -7.20 8.67
C PRO A 521 15.25 -7.02 7.60
N ARG A 522 15.52 -6.18 6.59
CA ARG A 522 14.68 -6.17 5.40
C ARG A 522 15.03 -7.38 4.54
N GLN A 523 14.08 -8.29 4.40
CA GLN A 523 14.15 -9.27 3.33
C GLN A 523 14.03 -8.57 1.97
N SER A 524 14.89 -8.95 1.02
CA SER A 524 14.73 -8.56 -0.40
C SER A 524 13.31 -8.86 -0.83
N LYS A 525 12.55 -7.85 -1.29
CA LYS A 525 11.13 -7.97 -1.67
C LYS A 525 10.83 -9.09 -2.66
N GLY A 526 11.87 -9.70 -3.25
CA GLY A 526 11.79 -10.99 -3.90
C GLY A 526 11.68 -10.97 -5.40
N PHE A 527 11.64 -9.78 -5.96
CA PHE A 527 11.47 -9.55 -7.39
C PHE A 527 12.61 -8.68 -7.92
N THR A 528 13.74 -8.68 -7.23
CA THR A 528 14.90 -7.90 -7.64
C THR A 528 15.38 -8.44 -8.96
N VAL A 529 15.44 -7.57 -9.96
CA VAL A 529 15.96 -7.91 -11.28
C VAL A 529 17.41 -8.35 -11.13
N VAL A 530 17.75 -9.47 -11.76
CA VAL A 530 19.12 -9.97 -11.87
C VAL A 530 19.69 -9.59 -13.24
N VAL A 531 21.00 -9.40 -13.31
CA VAL A 531 21.69 -9.13 -14.58
C VAL A 531 22.73 -10.21 -14.81
N ASP A 532 22.57 -10.94 -15.91
CA ASP A 532 23.59 -11.83 -16.45
C ASP A 532 24.76 -10.98 -16.96
N LYS A 533 25.92 -11.16 -16.31
CA LYS A 533 27.12 -10.37 -16.58
C LYS A 533 27.77 -10.73 -17.91
N ASP A 534 27.56 -11.95 -18.39
CA ASP A 534 28.15 -12.45 -19.63
C ASP A 534 27.34 -11.98 -20.85
N LEU A 535 26.03 -11.73 -20.67
CA LEU A 535 25.17 -11.11 -21.69
C LEU A 535 25.14 -9.58 -21.62
N CYS A 536 25.54 -8.97 -20.50
CA CYS A 536 25.46 -7.53 -20.32
C CYS A 536 26.57 -6.80 -21.08
N ARG A 537 26.18 -5.93 -22.01
CA ARG A 537 27.11 -5.08 -22.77
C ARG A 537 27.34 -3.68 -22.19
N GLY A 538 26.90 -3.42 -20.96
CA GLY A 538 27.14 -2.14 -20.27
C GLY A 538 26.49 -0.89 -20.89
N CYS A 539 25.42 -1.02 -21.69
CA CYS A 539 24.87 0.10 -22.47
C CYS A 539 24.12 1.19 -21.68
N GLY A 540 23.90 1.03 -20.37
CA GLY A 540 23.31 2.05 -19.49
C GLY A 540 21.79 2.27 -19.54
N ARG A 541 21.05 1.71 -20.51
CA ARG A 541 19.58 1.88 -20.62
C ARG A 541 18.81 1.53 -19.34
N CYS A 542 19.26 0.49 -18.64
CA CYS A 542 18.67 0.04 -17.38
C CYS A 542 18.83 1.06 -16.23
N ILE A 543 19.88 1.89 -16.26
CA ILE A 543 20.08 2.97 -15.28
C ILE A 543 19.05 4.07 -15.53
N GLU A 544 18.93 4.50 -16.79
CA GLU A 544 18.05 5.60 -17.19
C GLU A 544 16.58 5.34 -16.85
N ILE A 545 16.11 4.11 -17.08
CA ILE A 545 14.70 3.75 -16.86
C ILE A 545 14.36 3.43 -15.39
N CYS A 546 15.35 3.27 -14.51
CA CYS A 546 15.09 2.84 -13.13
C CYS A 546 14.63 4.02 -12.26
N PRO A 547 13.34 4.13 -11.88
CA PRO A 547 12.86 5.26 -11.09
C PRO A 547 13.39 5.24 -9.65
N TYR A 548 13.98 4.12 -9.23
CA TYR A 548 14.50 3.89 -7.88
C TYR A 548 16.01 3.99 -7.81
N GLN A 549 16.69 4.26 -8.93
CA GLN A 549 18.16 4.32 -9.03
C GLN A 549 18.85 3.06 -8.48
N ALA A 550 18.21 1.90 -8.66
CA ALA A 550 18.69 0.63 -8.15
C ALA A 550 19.77 -0.01 -9.04
N VAL A 551 20.13 0.59 -10.18
CA VAL A 551 21.05 -0.01 -11.15
C VAL A 551 22.30 0.84 -11.25
N THR A 552 23.47 0.21 -11.20
CA THR A 552 24.79 0.83 -11.38
C THR A 552 25.59 0.08 -12.45
N LEU A 553 26.64 0.70 -12.99
CA LEU A 553 27.62 0.01 -13.85
C LEU A 553 28.90 -0.32 -13.08
N GLN A 554 29.44 -1.52 -13.29
CA GLN A 554 30.74 -1.92 -12.79
C GLN A 554 31.66 -2.31 -13.94
N GLU A 555 32.94 -1.99 -13.78
CA GLU A 555 33.97 -2.40 -14.70
C GLU A 555 34.28 -3.89 -14.51
N ASN A 556 34.35 -4.64 -15.60
CA ASN A 556 34.81 -6.01 -15.60
C ASN A 556 36.34 -6.07 -15.70
N ARG A 557 36.92 -7.25 -15.52
CA ARG A 557 38.38 -7.46 -15.57
C ARG A 557 39.03 -7.13 -16.92
N MET A 558 38.24 -6.95 -17.96
CA MET A 558 38.69 -6.66 -19.33
C MET A 558 38.52 -5.18 -19.72
N GLY A 559 38.16 -4.30 -18.78
CA GLY A 559 37.93 -2.87 -19.03
C GLY A 559 36.58 -2.55 -19.70
N GLY A 560 35.69 -3.53 -19.82
CA GLY A 560 34.30 -3.34 -20.23
C GLY A 560 33.39 -3.07 -19.03
N TRP A 561 32.11 -2.78 -19.27
CA TRP A 561 31.14 -2.48 -18.21
C TRP A 561 29.98 -3.46 -18.20
N TYR A 562 29.46 -3.80 -17.02
CA TYR A 562 28.21 -4.55 -16.84
C TYR A 562 27.33 -3.88 -15.79
N ALA A 563 26.01 -4.08 -15.90
CA ALA A 563 25.06 -3.54 -14.93
C ALA A 563 24.97 -4.43 -13.69
N MET A 564 24.88 -3.80 -12.52
CA MET A 564 24.56 -4.45 -11.25
C MET A 564 23.31 -3.81 -10.66
N VAL A 565 22.43 -4.64 -10.11
CA VAL A 565 21.22 -4.19 -9.41
C VAL A 565 21.45 -4.27 -7.91
N ASP A 566 21.25 -3.15 -7.21
CA ASP A 566 21.10 -3.10 -5.75
C ASP A 566 19.74 -3.69 -5.38
N GLU A 567 19.78 -4.91 -4.83
CA GLU A 567 18.60 -5.66 -4.39
C GLU A 567 17.77 -4.93 -3.33
N ALA A 568 18.38 -4.08 -2.50
CA ALA A 568 17.66 -3.36 -1.45
C ALA A 568 16.87 -2.16 -2.01
N LEU A 569 17.36 -1.54 -3.08
CA LEU A 569 16.67 -0.47 -3.77
C LEU A 569 15.63 -0.97 -4.75
N CYS A 570 15.93 -2.05 -5.48
CA CYS A 570 15.10 -2.56 -6.54
C CYS A 570 13.70 -2.95 -6.03
N LYS A 571 12.66 -2.42 -6.69
CA LYS A 571 11.26 -2.75 -6.38
C LYS A 571 10.69 -3.85 -7.26
N GLY A 572 11.48 -4.37 -8.20
CA GLY A 572 11.05 -5.43 -9.11
C GLY A 572 9.96 -5.01 -10.10
N CYS A 573 9.94 -3.75 -10.52
CA CYS A 573 8.95 -3.26 -11.49
C CYS A 573 9.15 -3.80 -12.91
N GLY A 574 10.34 -4.35 -13.24
CA GLY A 574 10.65 -4.91 -14.55
C GLY A 574 10.98 -3.89 -15.65
N ASN A 575 11.00 -2.59 -15.36
CA ASN A 575 11.33 -1.55 -16.37
C ASN A 575 12.71 -1.76 -17.03
N CYS A 576 13.71 -2.22 -16.26
CA CYS A 576 15.05 -2.48 -16.80
C CYS A 576 15.09 -3.74 -17.67
N ILE A 577 14.20 -4.73 -17.44
CA ILE A 577 14.05 -5.92 -18.27
C ILE A 577 13.54 -5.50 -19.65
N SER A 578 12.48 -4.68 -19.70
CA SER A 578 11.83 -4.30 -20.96
C SER A 578 12.69 -3.44 -21.90
N VAL A 579 13.72 -2.76 -21.39
CA VAL A 579 14.64 -1.95 -22.21
C VAL A 579 15.98 -2.63 -22.48
N CYS A 580 16.23 -3.82 -21.91
CA CYS A 580 17.51 -4.50 -22.05
C CYS A 580 17.65 -5.09 -23.45
N PRO A 581 18.59 -4.59 -24.28
CA PRO A 581 18.68 -5.02 -25.68
C PRO A 581 19.37 -6.37 -25.85
N SER A 582 20.00 -6.91 -24.81
CA SER A 582 20.71 -8.19 -24.83
C SER A 582 20.02 -9.28 -24.00
N ASN A 583 18.80 -9.02 -23.51
CA ASN A 583 18.08 -9.88 -22.57
C ASN A 583 18.91 -10.29 -21.34
N ALA A 584 19.91 -9.48 -20.97
CA ALA A 584 20.76 -9.74 -19.82
C ALA A 584 20.03 -9.48 -18.49
N ALA A 585 19.00 -8.63 -18.48
CA ALA A 585 18.23 -8.33 -17.27
C ALA A 585 16.98 -9.20 -17.23
N ASP A 586 16.76 -9.93 -16.13
CA ASP A 586 15.58 -10.79 -15.96
C ASP A 586 15.08 -10.82 -14.50
N SER A 587 13.87 -11.35 -14.27
CA SER A 587 13.27 -11.53 -12.95
C SER A 587 13.37 -12.99 -12.52
N PRO A 588 14.00 -13.33 -11.37
CA PRO A 588 14.12 -14.72 -10.94
C PRO A 588 12.78 -15.39 -10.59
N TYR A 589 11.69 -14.62 -10.44
CA TYR A 589 10.34 -15.14 -10.16
C TYR A 589 9.44 -15.20 -11.40
N ARG A 590 9.72 -14.36 -12.41
CA ARG A 590 8.96 -14.25 -13.65
C ARG A 590 9.94 -14.19 -14.81
N ASP A 591 10.77 -15.22 -14.90
CA ASP A 591 11.77 -15.31 -15.94
C ASP A 591 11.11 -15.54 -17.30
N GLN A 592 11.87 -15.36 -18.37
CA GLN A 592 11.35 -15.56 -19.72
C GLN A 592 10.81 -16.99 -19.91
N LYS A 593 11.47 -18.00 -19.32
CA LYS A 593 11.04 -19.40 -19.37
C LYS A 593 9.66 -19.60 -18.74
N TYR A 594 9.39 -18.99 -17.61
CA TYR A 594 8.08 -19.01 -16.96
C TYR A 594 7.02 -18.38 -17.86
N LEU A 595 7.31 -17.24 -18.50
CA LEU A 595 6.36 -16.59 -19.40
C LEU A 595 6.02 -17.51 -20.59
N GLU A 596 7.03 -18.13 -21.18
CA GLU A 596 6.86 -19.09 -22.29
C GLU A 596 6.09 -20.33 -21.86
N GLN A 597 6.35 -20.88 -20.67
CA GLN A 597 5.59 -22.00 -20.10
C GLN A 597 4.13 -21.64 -19.86
N LEU A 598 3.87 -20.44 -19.33
CA LEU A 598 2.51 -19.96 -19.10
C LEU A 598 1.76 -19.77 -20.42
N LEU A 599 2.39 -19.14 -21.41
CA LEU A 599 1.83 -18.99 -22.75
C LEU A 599 1.59 -20.35 -23.41
N GLY A 600 2.55 -21.26 -23.33
CA GLY A 600 2.40 -22.63 -23.84
C GLY A 600 1.24 -23.36 -23.18
N ALA A 601 1.10 -23.30 -21.86
CA ALA A 601 -0.03 -23.91 -21.16
C ALA A 601 -1.37 -23.28 -21.54
N VAL A 602 -1.43 -21.96 -21.79
CA VAL A 602 -2.65 -21.30 -22.29
C VAL A 602 -2.97 -21.70 -23.73
N LEU A 603 -1.96 -21.81 -24.60
CA LEU A 603 -2.13 -22.03 -26.04
C LEU A 603 -2.34 -23.52 -26.40
N VAL A 604 -1.79 -24.45 -25.62
CA VAL A 604 -1.92 -25.90 -25.86
C VAL A 604 -3.24 -26.46 -25.34
N GLU A 605 -3.87 -25.84 -24.34
CA GLU A 605 -5.23 -26.21 -23.88
C GLU A 605 -6.35 -25.69 -24.79
N THR A 606 -6.03 -24.91 -25.83
CA THR A 606 -6.99 -24.46 -26.86
C THR A 606 -6.99 -25.32 -28.14
N GLY A 607 -6.35 -26.49 -28.12
CA GLY A 607 -6.23 -27.42 -29.25
C GLY A 607 -7.11 -28.66 -29.12
#